data_AF-A0A966TX23-F1
#
_entry.id   AF-A0A966TX23-F1
#
_cell.length_a   1.000
_cell.length_b   1.000
_cell.length_c   1.000
_cell.angle_alpha   90.00
_cell.angle_beta   90.00
_cell.angle_gamma   90.00
#
_symmetry.space_group_name_H-M   'P 1'
#
loop_
_entity.id
_entity.type
_entity.pdbx_description
1 polymer ?
#
loop_
_entity_poly.entity_id
_entity_poly.type
_entity_poly.pdbx_seq_one_letter_code
_entity_poly.pdbx_strand_id
1 'polypeptide(L)'
;MTSPDTLQHITLHLARCAEFPEGSDRHGYSFRAPLDARGHIDPLRWKETRPRCVVRRFWAGEADRRGQLIHKPGGAQGATWAFDYDASTTRDDEAGYRLGDHAFVPGEYVSIR
;
A
#
# COMPACT_ATOMS: atom_id res chain seq x y z
N MET A 1 -12.79 -0.43 -21.45
CA MET A 1 -13.56 0.62 -20.76
C MET A 1 -13.32 0.45 -19.26
N THR A 2 -12.25 1.03 -18.73
CA THR A 2 -11.94 1.02 -17.29
C THR A 2 -12.74 2.14 -16.63
N SER A 3 -13.61 1.79 -15.69
CA SER A 3 -14.50 2.73 -15.03
C SER A 3 -13.72 3.75 -14.19
N PRO A 4 -14.02 5.06 -14.28
CA PRO A 4 -13.20 6.14 -13.71
C PRO A 4 -13.32 6.34 -12.18
N ASP A 5 -14.04 5.48 -11.45
CA ASP A 5 -14.25 5.59 -9.99
C ASP A 5 -13.89 4.30 -9.22
N THR A 6 -13.44 3.25 -9.91
CA THR A 6 -13.21 1.95 -9.26
C THR A 6 -11.89 1.95 -8.51
N LEU A 7 -11.97 2.11 -7.18
CA LEU A 7 -10.92 1.73 -6.26
C LEU A 7 -10.65 0.24 -6.40
N GLN A 8 -9.40 -0.11 -6.66
CA GLN A 8 -8.96 -1.49 -6.75
C GLN A 8 -8.59 -1.97 -5.35
N HIS A 9 -8.83 -3.25 -5.07
CA HIS A 9 -8.37 -3.90 -3.85
C HIS A 9 -7.06 -4.61 -4.19
N ILE A 10 -5.97 -4.15 -3.56
CA ILE A 10 -4.64 -4.71 -3.71
C ILE A 10 -4.32 -5.50 -2.45
N THR A 11 -3.88 -6.74 -2.62
CA THR A 11 -3.37 -7.59 -1.52
C THR A 11 -1.94 -7.98 -1.83
N LEU A 12 -1.04 -7.64 -0.91
CA LEU A 12 0.37 -7.98 -0.93
C LEU A 12 0.61 -9.07 0.12
N HIS A 13 1.13 -10.21 -0.32
CA HIS A 13 1.56 -11.28 0.58
C HIS A 13 3.06 -11.19 0.84
N LEU A 14 3.47 -11.62 2.02
CA LEU A 14 4.88 -11.68 2.39
C LEU A 14 5.61 -12.62 1.42
N ALA A 15 6.57 -12.05 0.69
CA ALA A 15 7.46 -12.81 -0.17
C ALA A 15 8.42 -13.67 0.66
N ARG A 16 9.14 -14.58 -0.01
CA ARG A 16 10.09 -15.48 0.66
C ARG A 16 11.16 -14.68 1.41
N CYS A 17 11.38 -15.01 2.67
CA CYS A 17 12.44 -14.46 3.50
C CYS A 17 13.06 -15.54 4.39
N ALA A 18 14.08 -15.20 5.18
CA ALA A 18 14.78 -16.15 6.03
C ALA A 18 13.85 -16.87 7.03
N GLU A 19 12.85 -16.17 7.56
CA GLU A 19 11.86 -16.72 8.49
C GLU A 19 10.70 -17.45 7.77
N PHE A 20 10.43 -17.08 6.52
CA PHE A 20 9.34 -17.63 5.69
C PHE A 20 9.90 -18.06 4.32
N PRO A 21 10.53 -19.24 4.21
CA PRO A 21 11.19 -19.67 2.97
C PRO A 21 10.23 -19.86 1.78
N GLU A 22 8.95 -20.11 2.05
CA GLU A 22 7.88 -20.22 1.04
C GLU A 22 7.09 -18.91 0.86
N GLY A 23 7.42 -17.87 1.63
CA GLY A 23 6.56 -16.70 1.82
C GLY A 23 5.39 -17.03 2.75
N SER A 24 4.42 -16.13 2.84
CA SER A 24 3.21 -16.37 3.63
C SER A 24 2.02 -15.57 3.13
N ASP A 25 0.91 -16.24 2.83
CA ASP A 25 -0.39 -15.63 2.54
C ASP A 25 -1.10 -15.10 3.80
N ARG A 26 -0.62 -15.50 5.00
CA ARG A 26 -1.17 -15.06 6.30
C ARG A 26 -0.47 -13.84 6.89
N HIS A 27 0.53 -13.32 6.17
CA HIS A 27 1.31 -12.16 6.57
C HIS A 27 1.34 -11.20 5.38
N GLY A 28 0.89 -9.96 5.57
CA GLY A 28 0.87 -9.03 4.47
C GLY A 28 -0.02 -7.81 4.68
N TYR A 29 -0.32 -7.18 3.56
CA TYR A 29 -1.03 -5.91 3.50
C TYR A 29 -2.18 -6.00 2.51
N SER A 30 -3.31 -5.42 2.84
CA SER A 30 -4.45 -5.28 1.95
C SER A 30 -4.92 -3.84 1.97
N PHE A 31 -5.02 -3.20 0.82
CA PHE A 31 -5.41 -1.79 0.74
C PHE A 31 -6.21 -1.47 -0.51
N ARG A 32 -6.90 -0.33 -0.47
CA ARG A 32 -7.62 0.20 -1.63
C ARG A 32 -6.89 1.39 -2.20
N ALA A 33 -6.68 1.39 -3.50
CA ALA A 33 -6.09 2.52 -4.21
C ALA A 33 -6.67 2.66 -5.62
N PRO A 34 -6.76 3.88 -6.16
CA PRO A 34 -6.97 4.08 -7.57
C PRO A 34 -5.67 3.77 -8.31
N LEU A 35 -5.70 2.83 -9.25
CA LEU A 35 -4.56 2.56 -10.14
C LEU A 35 -4.86 3.08 -11.54
N ASP A 36 -3.81 3.54 -12.22
CA ASP A 36 -3.86 3.91 -13.63
C ASP A 36 -3.84 2.68 -14.56
N ALA A 37 -3.83 2.91 -15.88
CA ALA A 37 -3.79 1.83 -16.88
C ALA A 37 -2.49 1.00 -16.84
N ARG A 38 -1.46 1.46 -16.15
CA ARG A 38 -0.15 0.79 -15.99
C ARG A 38 -0.05 0.04 -14.65
N GLY A 39 -1.07 0.17 -13.78
CA GLY A 39 -1.08 -0.43 -12.46
C GLY A 39 -0.40 0.42 -11.37
N HIS A 40 -0.05 1.67 -11.67
CA HIS A 40 0.54 2.60 -10.69
C HIS A 40 -0.54 3.36 -9.94
N ILE A 41 -0.29 3.74 -8.69
CA ILE A 41 -1.26 4.53 -7.91
C ILE A 41 -1.41 5.91 -8.54
N ASP A 42 -2.63 6.30 -8.88
CA ASP A 42 -2.94 7.62 -9.43
C ASP A 42 -3.02 8.68 -8.31
N PRO A 43 -2.07 9.62 -8.21
CA PRO A 43 -2.02 10.61 -7.14
C PRO A 43 -3.13 11.66 -7.23
N LEU A 44 -3.68 11.91 -8.42
CA LEU A 44 -4.79 12.87 -8.60
C LEU A 44 -6.09 12.25 -8.09
N ARG A 45 -6.37 11.02 -8.51
CA ARG A 45 -7.57 10.27 -8.07
C ARG A 45 -7.51 9.90 -6.60
N TRP A 46 -6.33 9.61 -6.08
CA TRP A 46 -6.15 9.34 -4.66
C TRP A 46 -6.58 10.54 -3.81
N LYS A 47 -6.31 11.78 -4.23
CA LYS A 47 -6.74 12.97 -3.46
C LYS A 47 -8.26 13.04 -3.33
N GLU A 48 -8.99 12.67 -4.37
CA GLU A 48 -10.46 12.65 -4.41
C GLU A 48 -11.04 11.47 -3.61
N THR A 49 -10.32 10.33 -3.61
CA THR A 49 -10.79 9.08 -3.00
C THR A 49 -10.10 8.73 -1.67
N ARG A 50 -9.30 9.65 -1.12
CA ARG A 50 -8.51 9.49 0.11
C ARG A 50 -9.26 8.81 1.25
N PRO A 51 -10.48 9.25 1.67
CA PRO A 51 -11.18 8.63 2.80
C PRO A 51 -11.58 7.17 2.56
N ARG A 52 -11.59 6.71 1.30
CA ARG A 52 -11.90 5.33 0.92
C ARG A 52 -10.66 4.45 0.76
N CYS A 53 -9.46 5.05 0.77
CA CYS A 53 -8.18 4.36 0.59
C CYS A 53 -7.68 3.76 1.92
N VAL A 54 -8.46 2.81 2.44
CA VAL A 54 -8.15 2.10 3.68
C VAL A 54 -7.04 1.07 3.46
N VAL A 55 -6.17 0.92 4.45
CA VAL A 55 -5.10 -0.07 4.53
C VAL A 55 -5.39 -1.00 5.71
N ARG A 56 -5.05 -2.27 5.56
CA ARG A 56 -5.07 -3.27 6.63
C ARG A 56 -3.80 -4.13 6.54
N ARG A 57 -2.99 -4.12 7.59
CA ARG A 57 -1.90 -5.08 7.82
C ARG A 57 -2.47 -6.25 8.61
N PHE A 58 -2.25 -7.45 8.11
CA PHE A 58 -2.63 -8.69 8.77
C PHE A 58 -1.37 -9.51 9.02
N TRP A 59 -1.25 -10.04 10.24
CA TRP A 59 -0.10 -10.83 10.65
C TRP A 59 -0.58 -11.97 11.55
N ALA A 60 -0.24 -13.21 11.24
CA ALA A 60 -0.74 -14.35 11.99
C ALA A 60 -0.24 -14.28 13.44
N GLY A 61 -1.18 -14.27 14.39
CA GLY A 61 -0.87 -14.15 15.82
C GLY A 61 -0.85 -12.71 16.36
N GLU A 62 -1.00 -11.69 15.51
CA GLU A 62 -1.22 -10.31 15.92
C GLU A 62 -2.63 -9.82 15.55
N ALA A 63 -3.09 -8.76 16.21
CA ALA A 63 -4.32 -8.07 15.79
C ALA A 63 -4.08 -7.29 14.49
N ASP A 64 -5.05 -7.33 13.58
CA ASP A 64 -5.02 -6.54 12.35
C ASP A 64 -4.83 -5.05 12.66
N ARG A 65 -3.85 -4.41 12.02
CA ARG A 65 -3.71 -2.95 12.04
C ARG A 65 -4.44 -2.35 10.87
N ARG A 66 -5.20 -1.29 11.09
CA ARG A 66 -5.94 -0.56 10.07
C ARG A 66 -5.42 0.86 9.96
N GLY A 67 -5.33 1.37 8.74
CA GLY A 67 -4.76 2.66 8.45
C GLY A 67 -5.30 3.26 7.16
N GLN A 68 -4.61 4.27 6.66
CA GLN A 68 -4.90 4.98 5.43
C GLN A 68 -3.67 4.99 4.53
N LEU A 69 -3.90 4.87 3.22
CA LEU A 69 -2.87 5.13 2.23
C LEU A 69 -2.69 6.64 2.11
N ILE A 70 -1.48 7.14 2.40
CA ILE A 70 -1.16 8.56 2.30
C ILE A 70 -0.06 8.83 1.28
N HIS A 71 -0.20 9.93 0.55
CA HIS A 71 0.82 10.45 -0.36
C HIS A 71 1.55 11.61 0.32
N LYS A 72 2.80 11.38 0.70
CA LYS A 72 3.66 12.39 1.31
C LYS A 72 4.45 13.11 0.21
N PRO A 73 4.45 14.46 0.19
CA PRO A 73 5.38 15.19 -0.67
C PRO A 73 6.80 14.86 -0.22
N GLY A 74 7.60 14.27 -1.10
CA GLY A 74 8.98 13.96 -0.78
C GLY A 74 9.91 15.06 -1.30
N GLY A 75 11.03 15.23 -0.61
CA GLY A 75 12.08 16.17 -0.97
C GLY A 75 12.88 15.68 -2.19
N ALA A 76 14.20 15.71 -2.13
CA ALA A 76 15.09 15.38 -3.27
C ALA A 76 14.87 13.98 -3.90
N GLN A 77 14.15 13.07 -3.25
CA GLN A 77 13.90 11.69 -3.72
C GLN A 77 12.52 11.49 -4.36
N GLY A 78 11.73 12.57 -4.52
CA GLY A 78 10.37 12.48 -5.08
C GLY A 78 9.32 12.05 -4.06
N ALA A 79 8.05 12.13 -4.43
CA ALA A 79 6.93 11.84 -3.54
C ALA A 79 6.87 10.36 -3.13
N THR A 80 6.49 10.11 -1.87
CA THR A 80 6.48 8.78 -1.27
C THR A 80 5.08 8.43 -0.78
N TRP A 81 4.69 7.18 -0.99
CA TRP A 81 3.45 6.63 -0.45
C TRP A 81 3.75 5.93 0.88
N ALA A 82 2.88 6.09 1.87
CA ALA A 82 3.04 5.46 3.17
C ALA A 82 1.71 4.92 3.69
N PHE A 83 1.79 3.96 4.60
CA PHE A 83 0.65 3.47 5.35
C PHE A 83 0.63 4.14 6.72
N ASP A 84 -0.39 4.97 6.94
CA ASP A 84 -0.61 5.69 8.19
C ASP A 84 -1.61 4.91 9.03
N TYR A 85 -1.14 4.28 10.11
CA TYR A 85 -2.00 3.52 11.03
C TYR A 85 -2.54 4.36 12.19
N ASP A 86 -2.00 5.57 12.41
CA ASP A 86 -2.45 6.47 13.47
C ASP A 86 -2.51 7.92 12.97
N ALA A 87 -3.72 8.39 12.69
CA ALA A 87 -3.94 9.76 12.22
C ALA A 87 -3.55 10.85 13.23
N SER A 88 -3.21 10.50 14.47
CA SER A 88 -2.79 11.43 15.54
C SER A 88 -1.27 11.52 15.68
N THR A 89 -0.49 10.61 15.08
CA THR A 89 0.97 10.64 15.11
C THR A 89 1.62 10.12 13.83
N THR A 90 2.60 10.85 13.31
CA THR A 90 3.42 10.41 12.18
C THR A 90 4.53 9.42 12.56
N ARG A 91 4.62 9.01 13.84
CA ARG A 91 5.66 8.08 14.33
C ARG A 91 5.42 6.63 13.97
N ASP A 92 4.16 6.24 13.75
CA ASP A 92 3.77 4.88 13.38
C ASP A 92 3.56 4.71 11.87
N ASP A 93 3.98 5.72 11.09
CA ASP A 93 3.96 5.68 9.63
C ASP A 93 4.98 4.64 9.12
N GLU A 94 4.46 3.53 8.61
CA GLU A 94 5.27 2.56 7.88
C GLU A 94 5.52 3.13 6.47
N ALA A 95 6.78 3.47 6.20
CA ALA A 95 7.14 4.11 4.95
C ALA A 95 7.09 3.07 3.83
N GLY A 96 6.13 3.23 2.92
CA GLY A 96 6.03 2.44 1.70
C GLY A 96 7.16 2.82 0.74
N TYR A 97 8.32 2.20 0.91
CA TYR A 97 9.46 2.44 0.03
C TYR A 97 9.10 2.01 -1.40
N ARG A 98 8.96 2.99 -2.31
CA ARG A 98 8.68 2.80 -3.76
C ARG A 98 7.31 2.27 -4.14
N LEU A 99 6.30 2.26 -3.25
CA LEU A 99 4.92 1.93 -3.63
C LEU A 99 4.41 2.72 -4.87
N GLY A 100 4.92 3.94 -5.10
CA GLY A 100 4.55 4.75 -6.27
C GLY A 100 5.33 4.45 -7.55
N ASP A 101 6.47 3.74 -7.45
CA ASP A 101 7.32 3.39 -8.59
C ASP A 101 6.96 1.99 -9.14
N HIS A 102 6.39 1.15 -8.27
CA HIS A 102 5.95 -0.20 -8.63
C HIS A 102 4.53 -0.22 -9.22
N ALA A 103 4.38 -1.00 -10.29
CA ALA A 103 3.06 -1.38 -10.79
C ALA A 103 2.50 -2.49 -9.91
N PHE A 104 1.28 -2.31 -9.39
CA PHE A 104 0.54 -3.33 -8.66
C PHE A 104 -0.10 -4.31 -9.63
N VAL A 105 0.73 -5.18 -10.21
CA VAL A 105 0.29 -6.29 -11.04
C VAL A 105 0.61 -7.62 -10.34
N PRO A 106 -0.25 -8.65 -10.46
CA PRO A 106 0.02 -9.95 -9.87
C PRO A 106 1.37 -10.51 -10.34
N GLY A 107 2.22 -10.90 -9.39
CA GLY A 107 3.55 -11.45 -9.65
C GLY A 107 4.71 -10.45 -9.47
N GLU A 108 4.44 -9.15 -9.39
CA GLU A 108 5.46 -8.16 -9.06
C GLU A 108 5.72 -8.08 -7.55
N TYR A 109 6.95 -7.73 -7.19
CA TYR A 109 7.39 -7.59 -5.80
C TYR A 109 7.45 -6.13 -5.39
N VAL A 110 6.98 -5.85 -4.18
CA VAL A 110 6.96 -4.52 -3.58
C VAL A 110 7.63 -4.61 -2.22
N SER A 111 8.51 -3.65 -1.93
CA SER A 111 9.15 -3.55 -0.62
C SER A 111 8.44 -2.55 0.27
N ILE A 112 8.20 -2.92 1.52
CA ILE A 112 7.63 -2.06 2.57
C ILE A 112 8.63 -2.08 3.73
N ARG A 113 8.89 -0.93 4.37
CA ARG A 113 9.90 -0.77 5.41
C ARG A 113 9.27 -0.52 6.77
#